data_AF-A0A7C9N0G6-F1
#
_entry.id   AF-A0A7C9N0G6-F1
#
_cell.length_a   1.000
_cell.length_b   1.000
_cell.length_c   1.000
_cell.angle_alpha   90.00
_cell.angle_beta   90.00
_cell.angle_gamma   90.00
#
_symmetry.space_group_name_H-M   'P 1'
#
loop_
_entity.id
_entity.type
_entity.pdbx_description
1 polymer ?
#
loop_
_entity_poly.entity_id
_entity_poly.type
_entity_poly.pdbx_seq_one_letter_code
_entity_poly.pdbx_strand_id
1 'polypeptide(L)'
;MVELRAGCERDRICPEGDLWAAQCDDARRPARFAERLHESLYQIDRRELAEVSVTLANGVQLPQTSDHFLYARCACILAGEEVYDEVLNSGVGFDRFVAPFVPLALLLVLPASCSYYIANYNNRLPTPLDGTWDVTAGAFQPEGLPGPVERVYFEHNRAYQVVLRSEHTWRRHHFEVDPAASTITIWRTWLSKGEQLLSGRYVLTGDRLAITATDTTSGRPLLWELRKRATSEIGSSEN
;
A
#
# COMPACT_ATOMS: atom_id res chain seq x y z
N MET A 1 -31.70 -23.73 38.66
CA MET A 1 -32.05 -23.03 37.41
C MET A 1 -32.04 -21.55 37.72
N VAL A 2 -30.88 -20.90 37.53
CA VAL A 2 -30.63 -19.50 37.85
C VAL A 2 -29.88 -18.92 36.65
N GLU A 3 -30.51 -17.97 35.96
CA GLU A 3 -29.90 -17.17 34.89
C GLU A 3 -28.87 -16.21 35.49
N LEU A 4 -27.64 -16.26 34.98
CA LEU A 4 -26.63 -15.22 35.17
C LEU A 4 -26.66 -14.29 33.95
N ARG A 5 -27.23 -13.09 34.11
CA ARG A 5 -27.06 -11.98 33.17
C ARG A 5 -25.72 -11.31 33.46
N ALA A 6 -24.81 -11.34 32.49
CA ALA A 6 -23.60 -10.52 32.49
C ALA A 6 -23.92 -9.17 31.83
N GLY A 7 -24.06 -8.11 32.63
CA GLY A 7 -23.95 -6.73 32.17
C GLY A 7 -22.46 -6.37 32.11
N CYS A 8 -21.96 -6.09 30.91
CA CYS A 8 -20.61 -5.57 30.71
C CYS A 8 -20.67 -4.04 30.72
N GLU A 9 -20.38 -3.47 31.87
CA GLU A 9 -20.16 -2.04 32.09
C GLU A 9 -18.74 -1.71 31.60
N ARG A 10 -18.62 -1.06 30.44
CA ARG A 10 -17.38 -0.43 29.97
C ARG A 10 -17.66 1.02 29.70
N ASP A 11 -17.35 1.85 30.69
CA ASP A 11 -17.03 3.24 30.47
C ASP A 11 -15.80 3.62 31.31
N ARG A 12 -14.94 4.42 30.68
CA ARG A 12 -13.74 5.13 31.19
C ARG A 12 -12.41 4.37 31.15
N ILE A 13 -11.64 4.61 30.09
CA ILE A 13 -10.51 5.58 30.03
C ILE A 13 -9.76 5.31 28.71
N CYS A 14 -9.97 6.17 27.70
CA CYS A 14 -9.00 6.42 26.63
C CYS A 14 -9.06 7.94 26.35
N PRO A 15 -8.01 8.72 26.64
CA PRO A 15 -7.96 10.11 26.21
C PRO A 15 -7.61 10.18 24.71
N GLU A 16 -8.14 11.21 24.06
CA GLU A 16 -8.03 11.54 22.64
C GLU A 16 -6.67 11.20 22.00
N GLY A 17 -6.67 10.24 21.08
CA GLY A 17 -5.52 9.87 20.25
C GLY A 17 -5.86 9.09 18.97
N ASP A 18 -7.14 8.97 18.61
CA ASP A 18 -7.65 8.03 17.61
C ASP A 18 -8.10 8.69 16.28
N LEU A 19 -7.25 9.54 15.71
CA LEU A 19 -7.48 10.06 14.34
C LEU A 19 -6.46 9.55 13.30
N TRP A 20 -5.35 8.94 13.73
CA TRP A 20 -4.32 8.43 12.81
C TRP A 20 -4.33 6.91 12.62
N ALA A 21 -4.85 6.14 13.59
CA ALA A 21 -4.87 4.67 13.52
C ALA A 21 -5.97 4.10 12.60
N ALA A 22 -7.07 4.82 12.37
CA ALA A 22 -8.12 4.44 11.41
C ALA A 22 -7.74 4.73 9.94
N GLN A 23 -6.52 5.25 9.71
CA GLN A 23 -6.07 5.81 8.44
C GLN A 23 -5.22 4.85 7.57
N CYS A 24 -5.24 3.52 7.76
CA CYS A 24 -4.29 2.61 7.08
C CYS A 24 -4.79 1.68 5.95
N ASP A 25 -6.08 1.64 5.59
CA ASP A 25 -6.64 0.53 4.77
C ASP A 25 -6.82 0.75 3.24
N ASP A 26 -6.20 1.77 2.62
CA ASP A 26 -6.34 2.03 1.16
C ASP A 26 -4.97 2.08 0.47
N ALA A 27 -4.77 1.25 -0.55
CA ALA A 27 -3.56 1.21 -1.36
C ALA A 27 -3.33 2.49 -2.20
N ARG A 28 -4.34 3.38 -2.30
CA ARG A 28 -4.19 4.75 -2.86
C ARG A 28 -3.67 5.77 -1.84
N ARG A 29 -3.61 5.45 -0.55
CA ARG A 29 -3.14 6.37 0.50
C ARG A 29 -1.67 6.77 0.44
N PRO A 30 -0.70 5.94 0.01
CA PRO A 30 0.71 6.35 -0.01
C PRO A 30 1.00 7.35 -1.13
N ALA A 31 0.38 7.16 -2.31
CA ALA A 31 0.47 8.13 -3.40
C ALA A 31 -0.18 9.45 -2.97
N ARG A 32 -1.39 9.40 -2.39
CA ARG A 32 -2.05 10.58 -1.82
C ARG A 32 -1.29 11.19 -0.65
N PHE A 33 -0.63 10.39 0.18
CA PHE A 33 0.19 10.87 1.28
C PHE A 33 1.46 11.54 0.76
N ALA A 34 2.14 10.95 -0.22
CA ALA A 34 3.30 11.54 -0.85
C ALA A 34 2.94 12.83 -1.60
N GLU A 35 1.83 12.85 -2.32
CA GLU A 35 1.28 14.04 -2.98
C GLU A 35 0.91 15.12 -1.96
N ARG A 36 0.18 14.78 -0.89
CA ARG A 36 -0.16 15.72 0.18
C ARG A 36 1.06 16.23 0.93
N LEU A 37 2.03 15.36 1.22
CA LEU A 37 3.28 15.73 1.87
C LEU A 37 4.08 16.68 0.98
N HIS A 38 4.14 16.41 -0.33
CA HIS A 38 4.82 17.30 -1.27
C HIS A 38 4.14 18.67 -1.34
N GLU A 39 2.82 18.70 -1.45
CA GLU A 39 2.03 19.94 -1.45
C GLU A 39 2.22 20.72 -0.15
N SER A 40 2.13 20.06 1.02
CA SER A 40 2.36 20.70 2.31
C SER A 40 3.78 21.22 2.47
N LEU A 41 4.79 20.47 2.01
CA LEU A 41 6.19 20.90 2.03
C LEU A 41 6.42 22.12 1.14
N TYR A 42 5.72 22.20 0.00
CA TYR A 42 5.77 23.34 -0.92
C TYR A 42 5.13 24.60 -0.30
N GLN A 43 3.95 24.45 0.30
CA GLN A 43 3.23 25.59 0.92
C GLN A 43 3.99 26.20 2.10
N ILE A 44 4.63 25.36 2.92
CA ILE A 44 5.42 25.81 4.08
C ILE A 44 6.88 26.15 3.72
N ASP A 45 7.26 26.13 2.43
CA ASP A 45 8.56 26.58 1.92
C ASP A 45 8.65 28.12 1.87
N ARG A 46 8.61 28.75 3.06
CA ARG A 46 8.62 30.20 3.21
C ARG A 46 10.00 30.67 3.68
N ARG A 47 10.51 31.73 3.04
CA ARG A 47 11.81 32.32 3.37
C ARG A 47 11.94 32.72 4.84
N GLU A 48 10.88 33.31 5.41
CA GLU A 48 10.84 33.71 6.82
C GLU A 48 11.05 32.53 7.79
N LEU A 49 10.61 31.32 7.42
CA LEU A 49 10.83 30.11 8.21
C LEU A 49 12.24 29.54 8.03
N ALA A 50 12.83 29.70 6.84
CA ALA A 50 14.20 29.32 6.55
C ALA A 50 15.23 30.20 7.28
N GLU A 51 14.87 31.44 7.60
CA GLU A 51 15.74 32.40 8.31
C GLU A 51 15.72 32.22 9.84
N VAL A 52 14.82 31.39 10.39
CA VAL A 52 14.82 31.03 11.82
C VAL A 52 16.15 30.38 12.18
N SER A 53 16.82 30.81 13.24
CA SER A 53 18.13 30.27 13.61
C SER A 53 18.01 29.03 14.50
N VAL A 54 18.93 28.09 14.32
CA VAL A 54 19.08 26.92 15.19
C VAL A 54 19.75 27.36 16.48
N THR A 55 19.07 27.21 17.60
CA THR A 55 19.68 27.50 18.92
C THR A 55 20.19 26.20 19.54
N LEU A 56 21.50 26.12 19.73
CA LEU A 56 22.16 24.99 20.41
C LEU A 56 22.02 25.12 21.93
N ALA A 57 22.25 24.02 22.65
CA ALA A 57 22.13 23.97 24.13
C ALA A 57 23.07 24.96 24.87
N ASN A 58 24.15 25.41 24.22
CA ASN A 58 25.07 26.42 24.74
C ASN A 58 24.66 27.87 24.38
N GLY A 59 23.46 28.07 23.80
CA GLY A 59 22.95 29.37 23.38
C GLY A 59 23.49 29.89 22.06
N VAL A 60 24.39 29.16 21.38
CA VAL A 60 24.91 29.56 20.07
C VAL A 60 23.80 29.43 19.03
N GLN A 61 23.60 30.50 18.25
CA GLN A 61 22.69 30.52 17.11
C GLN A 61 23.46 30.25 15.82
N LEU A 62 22.97 29.29 15.05
CA LEU A 62 23.51 28.95 13.74
C LEU A 62 22.43 29.15 12.67
N PRO A 63 22.77 29.60 11.47
CA PRO A 63 21.82 29.60 10.36
C PRO A 63 21.38 28.16 10.06
N GLN A 64 20.12 27.99 9.66
CA GLN A 64 19.64 26.71 9.14
C GLN A 64 20.37 26.35 7.85
N THR A 65 20.71 25.07 7.70
CA THR A 65 21.09 24.51 6.40
C THR A 65 19.84 24.13 5.61
N SER A 66 19.95 23.93 4.30
CA SER A 66 18.84 23.45 3.47
C SER A 66 18.23 22.14 3.97
N ASP A 67 19.08 21.20 4.43
CA ASP A 67 18.63 19.93 4.99
C ASP A 67 17.92 20.12 6.32
N HIS A 68 18.43 20.99 7.19
CA HIS A 68 17.80 21.27 8.49
C HIS A 68 16.41 21.88 8.28
N PHE A 69 16.29 22.84 7.36
CA PHE A 69 15.01 23.44 7.04
C PHE A 69 14.01 22.44 6.45
N LEU A 70 14.46 21.51 5.60
CA LEU A 70 13.62 20.40 5.12
C LEU A 70 13.10 19.54 6.29
N TYR A 71 13.98 19.16 7.23
CA TYR A 71 13.57 18.34 8.38
C TYR A 71 12.61 19.07 9.32
N ALA A 72 12.83 20.37 9.58
CA ALA A 72 11.94 21.18 10.40
C ALA A 72 10.53 21.27 9.79
N ARG A 73 10.42 21.39 8.46
CA ARG A 73 9.13 21.36 7.75
C ARG A 73 8.43 20.00 7.86
N CYS A 74 9.18 18.90 7.67
CA CYS A 74 8.65 17.56 7.90
C CYS A 74 8.14 17.38 9.33
N ALA A 75 8.84 17.92 10.33
CA ALA A 75 8.44 17.84 11.73
C ALA A 75 7.17 18.61 12.00
N CYS A 76 7.06 19.82 11.44
CA CYS A 76 5.87 20.65 11.54
C CYS A 76 4.64 19.95 10.97
N ILE A 77 4.77 19.32 9.80
CA ILE A 77 3.68 18.56 9.16
C ILE A 77 3.27 17.36 10.02
N LEU A 78 4.26 16.65 10.58
CA LEU A 78 4.03 15.47 11.41
C LEU A 78 3.49 15.81 12.81
N ALA A 79 3.60 17.07 13.26
CA ALA A 79 3.00 17.54 14.50
C ALA A 79 1.47 17.67 14.45
N GLY A 80 0.87 17.58 13.25
CA GLY A 80 -0.59 17.60 13.05
C GLY A 80 -1.07 18.80 12.24
N GLU A 81 -2.31 18.71 11.74
CA GLU A 81 -2.91 19.71 10.84
C GLU A 81 -3.08 21.07 11.50
N GLU A 82 -3.57 21.12 12.75
CA GLU A 82 -3.75 22.39 13.48
C GLU A 82 -2.43 23.15 13.66
N VAL A 83 -1.36 22.43 14.03
CA VAL A 83 -0.02 23.02 14.23
C VAL A 83 0.57 23.47 12.89
N TYR A 84 0.40 22.66 11.85
CA TYR A 84 0.81 23.00 10.50
C TYR A 84 0.10 24.26 10.00
N ASP A 85 -1.22 24.35 10.15
CA ASP A 85 -2.01 25.51 9.71
C ASP A 85 -1.66 26.77 10.51
N GLU A 86 -1.45 26.66 11.82
CA GLU A 86 -1.01 27.77 12.67
C GLU A 86 0.33 28.34 12.17
N VAL A 87 1.32 27.47 11.95
CA VAL A 87 2.64 27.84 11.43
C VAL A 87 2.54 28.37 10.01
N LEU A 88 1.75 27.74 9.14
CA LEU A 88 1.58 28.15 7.76
C LEU A 88 1.01 29.57 7.67
N ASN A 89 0.03 29.89 8.52
CA ASN A 89 -0.65 31.19 8.50
C ASN A 89 0.16 32.29 9.19
N SER A 90 0.83 32.00 10.30
CA SER A 90 1.44 33.02 11.18
C SER A 90 2.97 32.99 11.23
N GLY A 91 3.59 31.86 10.88
CA GLY A 91 5.00 31.55 11.10
C GLY A 91 5.38 31.31 12.57
N VAL A 92 4.46 31.49 13.51
CA VAL A 92 4.73 31.40 14.95
C VAL A 92 4.91 29.96 15.40
N GLY A 93 5.93 29.73 16.24
CA GLY A 93 6.19 28.44 16.84
C GLY A 93 6.94 27.46 15.93
N PHE A 94 7.39 27.86 14.73
CA PHE A 94 8.21 26.99 13.88
C PHE A 94 9.58 26.66 14.50
N ASP A 95 10.10 27.55 15.36
CA ASP A 95 11.35 27.40 16.10
C ASP A 95 11.44 26.09 16.90
N ARG A 96 10.30 25.57 17.37
CA ARG A 96 10.21 24.28 18.08
C ARG A 96 10.67 23.09 17.22
N PHE A 97 10.58 23.20 15.90
CA PHE A 97 10.95 22.16 14.93
C PHE A 97 12.38 22.31 14.41
N VAL A 98 12.99 23.47 14.62
CA VAL A 98 14.39 23.78 14.29
C VAL A 98 15.33 23.32 15.43
N ALA A 99 14.78 22.88 16.57
CA ALA A 99 15.56 22.37 17.69
C ALA A 99 16.30 21.07 17.30
N PRO A 100 17.59 20.91 17.67
CA PRO A 100 18.48 19.87 17.15
C PRO A 100 18.05 18.42 17.45
N PHE A 101 17.12 18.21 18.39
CA PHE A 101 16.64 16.89 18.77
C PHE A 101 15.49 16.37 17.90
N VAL A 102 14.75 17.26 17.23
CA VAL A 102 13.56 16.91 16.43
C VAL A 102 13.93 16.29 15.06
N PRO A 103 14.92 16.82 14.30
CA PRO A 103 15.34 16.24 13.03
C PRO A 103 15.87 14.81 13.15
N LEU A 104 16.51 14.47 14.28
CA LEU A 104 17.06 13.13 14.51
C LEU A 104 15.96 12.08 14.69
N ALA A 105 14.87 12.43 15.37
CA ALA A 105 13.71 11.54 15.51
C ALA A 105 13.06 11.25 14.15
N LEU A 106 12.97 12.26 13.27
CA LEU A 106 12.43 12.09 11.92
C LEU A 106 13.29 11.22 11.02
N LEU A 107 14.61 11.35 11.11
CA LEU A 107 15.56 10.50 10.39
C LEU A 107 15.42 9.02 10.76
N LEU A 108 14.87 8.69 11.93
CA LEU A 108 14.60 7.32 12.33
C LEU A 108 13.17 6.90 11.98
N VAL A 109 12.19 7.76 12.27
CA VAL A 109 10.77 7.43 12.09
C VAL A 109 10.42 7.29 10.61
N LEU A 110 10.84 8.20 9.73
CA LEU A 110 10.47 8.12 8.31
C LEU A 110 11.00 6.85 7.64
N PRO A 111 12.31 6.51 7.70
CA PRO A 111 12.80 5.26 7.14
C PRO A 111 12.22 4.03 7.83
N ALA A 112 11.99 4.05 9.14
CA ALA A 112 11.35 2.94 9.85
C ALA A 112 9.89 2.74 9.40
N SER A 113 9.12 3.81 9.25
CA SER A 113 7.75 3.78 8.74
C SER A 113 7.70 3.33 7.28
N CYS A 114 8.58 3.84 6.41
CA CYS A 114 8.70 3.37 5.03
C CYS A 114 9.09 1.89 4.97
N SER A 115 10.06 1.46 5.77
CA SER A 115 10.53 0.07 5.81
C SER A 115 9.46 -0.87 6.37
N TYR A 116 8.79 -0.48 7.45
CA TYR A 116 7.66 -1.22 8.03
C TYR A 116 6.52 -1.35 7.01
N TYR A 117 6.20 -0.27 6.31
CA TYR A 117 5.20 -0.27 5.26
C TYR A 117 5.60 -1.21 4.11
N ILE A 118 6.80 -1.06 3.55
CA ILE A 118 7.30 -1.94 2.47
C ILE A 118 7.33 -3.40 2.93
N ALA A 119 7.73 -3.66 4.17
CA ALA A 119 7.73 -5.00 4.74
C ALA A 119 6.31 -5.56 4.84
N ASN A 120 5.36 -4.85 5.47
CA ASN A 120 3.97 -5.34 5.56
C ASN A 120 3.30 -5.50 4.20
N TYR A 121 3.64 -4.68 3.21
CA TYR A 121 3.12 -4.82 1.85
C TYR A 121 3.69 -6.03 1.11
N ASN A 122 4.93 -6.42 1.40
CA ASN A 122 5.63 -7.52 0.75
C ASN A 122 5.67 -8.82 1.57
N ASN A 123 5.10 -8.83 2.78
CA ASN A 123 5.22 -9.94 3.73
C ASN A 123 3.85 -10.50 4.11
N ARG A 124 3.04 -10.82 3.09
CA ARG A 124 1.77 -11.53 3.26
C ARG A 124 2.00 -13.03 3.11
N LEU A 125 1.24 -13.82 3.87
CA LEU A 125 1.24 -15.28 3.69
C LEU A 125 0.87 -15.62 2.25
N PRO A 126 1.56 -16.60 1.64
CA PRO A 126 1.24 -17.03 0.29
C PRO A 126 -0.16 -17.66 0.23
N THR A 127 -0.80 -17.53 -0.93
CA THR A 127 -2.09 -18.20 -1.18
C THR A 127 -1.87 -19.53 -1.89
N PRO A 128 -2.84 -20.46 -1.83
CA PRO A 128 -2.78 -21.68 -2.64
C PRO A 128 -2.69 -21.42 -4.15
N LEU A 129 -3.10 -20.23 -4.61
CA LEU A 129 -3.06 -19.85 -6.02
C LEU A 129 -1.70 -19.31 -6.46
N ASP A 130 -0.78 -19.00 -5.53
CA ASP A 130 0.50 -18.40 -5.88
C ASP A 130 1.33 -19.33 -6.79
N GLY A 131 1.98 -18.69 -7.76
CA GLY A 131 2.79 -19.35 -8.79
C GLY A 131 2.37 -19.03 -10.22
N THR A 132 3.03 -19.70 -11.17
CA THR A 132 2.78 -19.55 -12.61
C THR A 132 1.85 -20.63 -13.11
N TRP A 133 0.88 -20.23 -13.93
CA TRP A 133 -0.15 -21.08 -14.49
C TRP A 133 -0.26 -20.85 -15.99
N ASP A 134 -0.31 -21.93 -16.76
CA ASP A 134 -0.63 -21.87 -18.19
C ASP A 134 -2.14 -22.05 -18.37
N VAL A 135 -2.76 -21.23 -19.23
CA VAL A 135 -4.18 -21.30 -19.57
C VAL A 135 -4.41 -22.48 -20.51
N THR A 136 -5.25 -23.42 -20.09
CA THR A 136 -5.57 -24.62 -20.88
C THR A 136 -6.94 -24.56 -21.52
N ALA A 137 -7.88 -23.81 -20.96
CA ALA A 137 -9.20 -23.57 -21.55
C ALA A 137 -9.80 -22.23 -21.11
N GLY A 138 -10.73 -21.70 -21.91
CA GLY A 138 -11.38 -20.41 -21.70
C GLY A 138 -10.62 -19.24 -22.34
N ALA A 139 -11.37 -18.21 -22.75
CA ALA A 139 -10.81 -17.02 -23.37
C ALA A 139 -11.15 -15.79 -22.52
N PHE A 140 -10.18 -15.31 -21.76
CA PHE A 140 -10.25 -14.05 -21.05
C PHE A 140 -9.28 -13.07 -21.70
N GLN A 141 -9.77 -11.90 -22.11
CA GLN A 141 -8.98 -10.88 -22.78
C GLN A 141 -9.31 -9.51 -22.19
N PRO A 142 -8.65 -9.11 -21.09
CA PRO A 142 -8.77 -7.75 -20.59
C PRO A 142 -8.13 -6.75 -21.57
N GLU A 143 -8.58 -5.50 -21.50
CA GLU A 143 -8.09 -4.42 -22.34
C GLU A 143 -6.57 -4.23 -22.21
N GLY A 144 -5.91 -3.95 -23.34
CA GLY A 144 -4.47 -3.67 -23.39
C GLY A 144 -3.58 -4.91 -23.54
N LEU A 145 -4.17 -6.10 -23.75
CA LEU A 145 -3.49 -7.29 -24.26
C LEU A 145 -3.83 -7.53 -25.74
N PRO A 146 -2.86 -8.03 -26.54
CA PRO A 146 -3.05 -8.27 -27.98
C PRO A 146 -4.02 -9.42 -28.30
N GLY A 147 -4.20 -10.36 -27.36
CA GLY A 147 -5.10 -11.50 -27.51
C GLY A 147 -5.54 -12.07 -26.16
N PRO A 148 -6.18 -13.26 -26.16
CA PRO A 148 -6.53 -13.98 -24.95
C PRO A 148 -5.31 -14.22 -24.07
N VAL A 149 -5.53 -14.22 -22.76
CA VAL A 149 -4.50 -14.56 -21.80
C VAL A 149 -4.10 -16.02 -21.97
N GLU A 150 -2.80 -16.27 -22.10
CA GLU A 150 -2.20 -17.60 -22.24
C GLU A 150 -1.51 -18.07 -20.96
N ARG A 151 -1.15 -17.12 -20.08
CA ARG A 151 -0.44 -17.40 -18.83
C ARG A 151 -0.80 -16.40 -17.76
N VAL A 152 -0.89 -16.90 -16.54
CA VAL A 152 -1.22 -16.15 -15.34
C VAL A 152 -0.14 -16.37 -14.29
N TYR A 153 0.25 -15.31 -13.60
CA TYR A 153 1.13 -15.40 -12.45
C TYR A 153 0.48 -14.72 -11.26
N PHE A 154 0.22 -15.49 -10.20
CA PHE A 154 -0.30 -14.96 -8.93
C PHE A 154 0.84 -14.81 -7.93
N GLU A 155 0.92 -13.63 -7.33
CA GLU A 155 1.93 -13.24 -6.35
C GLU A 155 1.23 -12.48 -5.21
N HIS A 156 0.60 -13.20 -4.30
CA HIS A 156 -0.13 -12.60 -3.17
C HIS A 156 0.80 -11.81 -2.24
N ASN A 157 1.99 -12.35 -2.00
CA ASN A 157 3.03 -11.71 -1.19
C ASN A 157 3.53 -10.39 -1.79
N ARG A 158 3.36 -10.14 -3.10
CA ARG A 158 3.70 -8.87 -3.74
C ARG A 158 2.48 -7.98 -3.91
N ALA A 159 1.86 -7.67 -2.79
CA ALA A 159 0.70 -6.83 -2.72
C ALA A 159 -0.43 -7.21 -3.68
N TYR A 160 -0.90 -8.47 -3.57
CA TYR A 160 -2.08 -8.94 -4.32
C TYR A 160 -1.89 -8.80 -5.83
N GLN A 161 -0.69 -9.09 -6.36
CA GLN A 161 -0.41 -8.92 -7.77
C GLN A 161 -0.81 -10.15 -8.57
N VAL A 162 -1.59 -9.95 -9.63
CA VAL A 162 -1.71 -10.94 -10.71
C VAL A 162 -1.15 -10.34 -11.99
N VAL A 163 -0.36 -11.12 -12.70
CA VAL A 163 0.18 -10.75 -14.01
C VAL A 163 -0.46 -11.63 -15.07
N LEU A 164 -1.09 -10.98 -16.04
CA LEU A 164 -1.73 -11.62 -17.18
C LEU A 164 -0.85 -11.44 -18.41
N ARG A 165 -0.58 -12.53 -19.11
CA ARG A 165 0.26 -12.54 -20.31
C ARG A 165 -0.55 -12.94 -21.53
N SER A 166 -0.30 -12.26 -22.64
CA SER A 166 -0.68 -12.70 -23.97
C SER A 166 0.50 -12.41 -24.91
N GLU A 167 0.99 -13.43 -25.61
CA GLU A 167 2.18 -13.37 -26.45
C GLU A 167 3.43 -12.83 -25.70
N HIS A 168 3.91 -11.64 -26.06
CA HIS A 168 5.03 -10.94 -25.43
C HIS A 168 4.60 -9.80 -24.50
N THR A 169 3.28 -9.57 -24.36
CA THR A 169 2.75 -8.49 -23.55
C THR A 169 2.34 -9.00 -22.17
N TRP A 170 2.69 -8.23 -21.14
CA TRP A 170 2.35 -8.51 -19.75
C TRP A 170 1.60 -7.32 -19.15
N ARG A 171 0.54 -7.60 -18.41
CA ARG A 171 -0.23 -6.60 -17.68
C ARG A 171 -0.38 -6.99 -16.22
N ARG A 172 -0.17 -6.01 -15.35
CA ARG A 172 -0.26 -6.16 -13.89
C ARG A 172 -1.63 -5.69 -13.42
N HIS A 173 -2.24 -6.50 -12.56
CA HIS A 173 -3.55 -6.29 -12.00
C HIS A 173 -3.52 -6.57 -10.51
N HIS A 174 -4.56 -6.13 -9.81
CA HIS A 174 -4.78 -6.50 -8.42
C HIS A 174 -5.68 -7.73 -8.38
N PHE A 175 -5.42 -8.69 -7.51
CA PHE A 175 -6.30 -9.84 -7.28
C PHE A 175 -6.50 -10.10 -5.80
N GLU A 176 -7.71 -10.49 -5.43
CA GLU A 176 -8.01 -10.92 -4.06
C GLU A 176 -8.62 -12.30 -4.12
N VAL A 177 -8.31 -13.09 -3.10
CA VAL A 177 -8.86 -14.43 -2.91
C VAL A 177 -9.36 -14.55 -1.49
N ASP A 178 -10.51 -15.21 -1.33
CA ASP A 178 -10.97 -15.71 -0.05
C ASP A 178 -10.89 -17.24 -0.09
N PRO A 179 -9.89 -17.85 0.58
CA PRO A 179 -9.77 -19.31 0.61
C PRO A 179 -10.94 -20.02 1.29
N ALA A 180 -11.60 -19.38 2.26
CA ALA A 180 -12.72 -19.98 2.98
C ALA A 180 -13.99 -20.00 2.11
N ALA A 181 -14.22 -18.93 1.35
CA ALA A 181 -15.36 -18.82 0.44
C ALA A 181 -15.05 -19.33 -0.98
N SER A 182 -13.79 -19.68 -1.28
CA SER A 182 -13.28 -20.04 -2.60
C SER A 182 -13.64 -19.00 -3.68
N THR A 183 -13.51 -17.73 -3.35
CA THR A 183 -13.78 -16.62 -4.29
C THR A 183 -12.50 -16.00 -4.81
N ILE A 184 -12.58 -15.44 -6.01
CA ILE A 184 -11.51 -14.69 -6.65
C ILE A 184 -12.10 -13.47 -7.34
N THR A 185 -11.40 -12.34 -7.21
CA THR A 185 -11.71 -11.10 -7.93
C THR A 185 -10.42 -10.51 -8.49
N ILE A 186 -10.48 -9.97 -9.71
CA ILE A 186 -9.37 -9.27 -10.38
C ILE A 186 -9.82 -7.87 -10.76
N TRP A 187 -9.00 -6.87 -10.47
CA TRP A 187 -9.22 -5.47 -10.82
C TRP A 187 -8.19 -4.97 -11.82
N ARG A 188 -8.62 -4.01 -12.64
CA ARG A 188 -7.83 -3.42 -13.73
C ARG A 188 -6.49 -2.89 -13.25
N THR A 189 -6.48 -2.17 -12.13
CA THR A 189 -5.29 -1.44 -11.67
C THR A 189 -4.63 -2.15 -10.50
N TRP A 190 -3.34 -2.43 -10.62
CA TRP A 190 -2.55 -2.92 -9.49
C TRP A 190 -2.41 -1.82 -8.42
N LEU A 191 -2.56 -2.18 -7.14
CA LEU A 191 -2.57 -1.27 -5.98
C LEU A 191 -3.72 -0.24 -5.91
N SER A 192 -4.74 -0.37 -6.76
CA SER A 192 -5.96 0.42 -6.63
C SER A 192 -7.13 -0.41 -7.12
N LYS A 193 -8.11 -0.66 -6.23
CA LYS A 193 -9.38 -1.30 -6.59
C LYS A 193 -10.20 -0.35 -7.47
N GLY A 194 -9.85 -0.30 -8.76
CA GLY A 194 -10.53 0.47 -9.80
C GLY A 194 -11.69 -0.34 -10.38
N GLU A 195 -11.79 -0.35 -11.71
CA GLU A 195 -12.74 -1.23 -12.40
C GLU A 195 -12.41 -2.71 -12.15
N GLN A 196 -13.43 -3.49 -11.82
CA GLN A 196 -13.31 -4.93 -11.73
C GLN A 196 -13.29 -5.53 -13.13
N LEU A 197 -12.43 -6.51 -13.38
CA LEU A 197 -12.35 -7.23 -14.66
C LEU A 197 -12.97 -8.64 -14.58
N LEU A 198 -12.87 -9.26 -13.40
CA LEU A 198 -13.31 -10.63 -13.18
C LEU A 198 -13.78 -10.78 -11.74
N SER A 199 -14.90 -11.47 -11.51
CA SER A 199 -15.28 -11.95 -10.18
C SER A 199 -16.02 -13.28 -10.27
N GLY A 200 -15.68 -14.19 -9.36
CA GLY A 200 -16.21 -15.53 -9.41
C GLY A 200 -15.71 -16.42 -8.28
N ARG A 201 -15.83 -17.73 -8.53
CA ARG A 201 -15.36 -18.78 -7.64
C ARG A 201 -14.27 -19.60 -8.32
N TYR A 202 -13.44 -20.23 -7.51
CA TYR A 202 -12.42 -21.14 -8.02
C TYR A 202 -12.49 -22.51 -7.34
N VAL A 203 -11.98 -23.51 -8.04
CA VAL A 203 -11.73 -24.86 -7.53
C VAL A 203 -10.28 -25.19 -7.81
N LEU A 204 -9.52 -25.50 -6.77
CA LEU A 204 -8.12 -25.90 -6.85
C LEU A 204 -8.00 -27.39 -6.52
N THR A 205 -7.48 -28.17 -7.48
CA THR A 205 -7.27 -29.62 -7.33
C THR A 205 -5.90 -29.98 -7.87
N GLY A 206 -4.93 -30.17 -6.97
CA GLY A 206 -3.55 -30.51 -7.35
C GLY A 206 -2.89 -29.41 -8.20
N ASP A 207 -2.50 -29.74 -9.43
CA ASP A 207 -1.92 -28.81 -10.41
C ASP A 207 -2.97 -28.11 -11.29
N ARG A 208 -4.27 -28.27 -11.00
CA ARG A 208 -5.36 -27.68 -11.79
C ARG A 208 -6.13 -26.65 -11.00
N LEU A 209 -6.38 -25.51 -11.64
CA LEU A 209 -7.20 -24.43 -11.11
C LEU A 209 -8.30 -24.13 -12.13
N ALA A 210 -9.56 -24.29 -11.73
CA ALA A 210 -10.73 -23.92 -12.53
C ALA A 210 -11.40 -22.70 -11.91
N ILE A 211 -11.64 -21.66 -12.69
CA ILE A 211 -12.29 -20.42 -12.27
C ILE A 211 -13.61 -20.29 -13.04
N THR A 212 -14.73 -20.26 -12.31
CA THR A 212 -16.05 -19.95 -12.85
C THR A 212 -16.40 -18.54 -12.42
N ALA A 213 -16.43 -17.62 -13.38
CA ALA A 213 -16.55 -16.19 -13.12
C ALA A 213 -17.42 -15.49 -14.16
N THR A 214 -17.63 -14.20 -13.95
CA THR A 214 -18.15 -13.28 -14.96
C THR A 214 -17.03 -12.34 -15.36
N ASP A 215 -16.76 -12.23 -16.67
CA ASP A 215 -16.00 -11.11 -17.22
C ASP A 215 -16.87 -9.87 -17.10
N THR A 216 -16.52 -8.98 -16.18
CA THR A 216 -17.36 -7.81 -15.85
C THR A 216 -17.30 -6.72 -16.91
N THR A 217 -16.32 -6.74 -17.80
CA THR A 217 -16.23 -5.80 -18.92
C THR A 217 -17.19 -6.21 -20.05
N SER A 218 -17.30 -7.51 -20.34
CA SER A 218 -18.21 -8.01 -21.38
C SER A 218 -19.57 -8.52 -20.87
N GLY A 219 -19.70 -8.70 -19.55
CA GLY A 219 -20.87 -9.30 -18.91
C GLY A 219 -21.03 -10.81 -19.17
N ARG A 220 -20.05 -11.45 -19.81
CA ARG A 220 -20.15 -12.86 -20.23
C ARG A 220 -19.71 -13.82 -19.12
N PRO A 221 -20.36 -14.98 -19.00
CA PRO A 221 -19.84 -16.04 -18.16
C PRO A 221 -18.49 -16.53 -18.72
N LEU A 222 -17.56 -16.79 -17.82
CA LEU A 222 -16.21 -17.25 -18.09
C LEU A 222 -15.96 -18.52 -17.29
N LEU A 223 -15.59 -19.60 -17.99
CA LEU A 223 -14.95 -20.76 -17.39
C LEU A 223 -13.49 -20.74 -17.83
N TRP A 224 -12.59 -20.65 -16.86
CA TRP A 224 -11.16 -20.50 -17.11
C TRP A 224 -10.40 -21.63 -16.43
N GLU A 225 -9.72 -22.45 -17.22
CA GLU A 225 -8.95 -23.59 -16.73
C GLU A 225 -7.45 -23.30 -16.86
N LEU A 226 -6.75 -23.55 -15.77
CA LEU A 226 -5.35 -23.21 -15.58
C LEU A 226 -4.62 -24.46 -15.08
N ARG A 227 -3.39 -24.67 -15.58
CA ARG A 227 -2.50 -25.71 -15.11
C ARG A 227 -1.24 -25.12 -14.51
N LYS A 228 -0.86 -25.56 -13.31
CA LYS A 228 0.34 -25.10 -12.62
C LYS A 228 1.55 -25.49 -13.46
N ARG A 229 2.36 -24.51 -13.80
CA ARG A 229 3.59 -24.76 -14.55
C ARG A 229 4.56 -25.43 -13.60
N ALA A 230 5.06 -26.61 -13.98
CA ALA A 230 6.17 -27.22 -13.27
C ALA A 230 7.29 -26.19 -13.18
N THR A 231 7.80 -25.95 -11.98
CA THR A 231 9.02 -25.17 -11.84
C THR A 231 10.10 -26.02 -12.48
N SER A 232 10.40 -25.76 -13.76
CA SER A 232 11.57 -26.34 -14.38
C SER A 232 12.73 -25.90 -13.51
N GLU A 233 13.38 -26.84 -12.83
CA GLU A 233 14.64 -26.58 -12.16
C GLU A 233 15.51 -25.87 -13.20
N ILE A 234 15.79 -24.60 -12.94
CA ILE A 234 16.61 -23.76 -13.80
C ILE A 234 17.92 -24.54 -13.93
N GLY A 235 18.22 -24.96 -15.15
CA GLY A 235 19.39 -25.75 -15.46
C GLY A 235 20.60 -25.14 -14.78
N SER A 236 21.26 -25.96 -13.96
CA SER A 236 22.67 -25.81 -13.64
C SER A 236 23.38 -25.60 -14.98
N SER A 237 23.70 -24.35 -15.30
CA SER A 237 24.63 -24.08 -16.37
C SER A 237 25.98 -24.55 -15.86
N GLU A 238 26.41 -25.69 -16.38
CA GLU A 238 27.82 -26.05 -16.47
C GLU A 238 28.60 -24.82 -16.99
N ASN A 239 29.56 -24.39 -16.19
CA ASN A 239 30.78 -23.71 -16.61
C ASN A 239 31.88 -24.10 -15.62
#